data_AF-A0A923G1Q7-F1
#
_entry.id   AF-A0A923G1Q7-F1
#
_cell.length_a   1.000
_cell.length_b   1.000
_cell.length_c   1.000
_cell.angle_alpha   90.00
_cell.angle_beta   90.00
_cell.angle_gamma   90.00
#
_symmetry.space_group_name_H-M   'P 1'
#
loop_
_entity.id
_entity.type
_entity.pdbx_description
1 polymer ?
#
loop_
_entity_poly.entity_id
_entity_poly.type
_entity_poly.pdbx_seq_one_letter_code
_entity_poly.pdbx_strand_id
1 'polypeptide(L)' 'MTAITTPDLLLRRKELEQHLQLLFNRSCQWGRAERVRGAATIENLTQQLVEVTEQIETARAA' A
#
# COMPACT_ATOMS: atom_id res chain seq x y z
N MET A 1 -11.45 -18.43 -11.16
CA MET A 1 -11.10 -17.18 -10.46
C MET A 1 -11.08 -17.51 -8.98
N THR A 2 -9.92 -17.51 -8.35
CA THR A 2 -9.85 -17.66 -6.89
C THR A 2 -10.46 -16.42 -6.26
N ALA A 3 -11.47 -16.60 -5.42
CA ALA A 3 -12.05 -15.49 -4.66
C ALA A 3 -10.98 -14.92 -3.73
N ILE A 4 -10.85 -13.59 -3.69
CA ILE A 4 -9.97 -12.94 -2.73
C ILE A 4 -10.58 -13.12 -1.35
N THR A 5 -9.82 -13.70 -0.44
CA THR A 5 -10.28 -13.97 0.92
C THR A 5 -9.79 -12.89 1.89
N THR A 6 -10.44 -12.75 3.05
CA THR A 6 -10.00 -11.81 4.10
C THR A 6 -8.52 -12.02 4.51
N PRO A 7 -8.00 -13.26 4.65
CA PRO A 7 -6.56 -13.49 4.81
C PRO A 7 -5.69 -12.90 3.69
N ASP A 8 -6.11 -12.99 2.43
CA ASP A 8 -5.37 -12.43 1.29
C ASP A 8 -5.32 -10.90 1.38
N LEU A 9 -6.43 -10.26 1.76
CA LEU A 9 -6.50 -8.81 1.97
C LEU A 9 -5.59 -8.36 3.11
N LEU A 10 -5.57 -9.10 4.23
CA LEU A 10 -4.71 -8.79 5.37
C LEU A 10 -3.22 -8.93 5.02
N LEU A 11 -2.85 -9.96 4.26
CA LEU A 11 -1.49 -10.11 3.75
C LEU A 11 -1.12 -8.93 2.84
N ARG A 12 -2.00 -8.59 1.89
CA ARG A 12 -1.77 -7.47 0.97
C ARG A 12 -1.61 -6.14 1.70
N ARG A 13 -2.42 -5.88 2.73
CA ARG A 13 -2.29 -4.67 3.57
C ARG A 13 -0.90 -4.58 4.19
N LYS A 14 -0.40 -5.67 4.77
CA LYS A 14 0.92 -5.73 5.40
C LYS A 14 2.06 -5.49 4.40
N GLU A 15 1.95 -6.04 3.19
CA GLU A 15 2.93 -5.81 2.13
C GLU A 15 2.99 -4.33 1.71
N LEU A 16 1.82 -3.69 1.57
CA LEU A 16 1.73 -2.26 1.22
C LEU A 16 2.34 -1.39 2.32
N GLU A 17 2.03 -1.66 3.59
CA GLU A 17 2.62 -0.97 4.74
C GLU A 17 4.15 -1.10 4.74
N GLN A 18 4.68 -2.31 4.49
CA GLN A 18 6.12 -2.55 4.44
C GLN A 18 6.78 -1.80 3.27
N HIS A 19 6.19 -1.82 2.09
CA HIS A 19 6.71 -1.08 0.93
C HIS A 19 6.72 0.43 1.17
N LEU A 20 5.64 0.98 1.72
CA LEU A 20 5.56 2.40 2.08
C LEU A 20 6.65 2.76 3.09
N GLN A 21 6.83 1.96 4.14
CA GLN A 21 7.89 2.18 5.13
C GLN A 21 9.29 2.20 4.50
N LEU A 22 9.58 1.24 3.61
CA LEU A 22 10.87 1.18 2.91
C LEU A 22 11.09 2.42 2.02
N LEU A 23 10.07 2.86 1.29
CA LEU A 23 10.14 4.05 0.45
C LEU A 23 10.35 5.32 1.28
N PHE A 24 9.61 5.49 2.37
CA PHE A 24 9.80 6.63 3.27
C PHE A 24 11.19 6.65 3.90
N ASN A 25 11.69 5.51 4.39
CA ASN A 25 13.02 5.40 4.97
C ASN A 25 14.13 5.79 3.97
N ARG A 26 13.93 5.44 2.69
CA ARG A 26 14.90 5.74 1.62
C ARG A 26 14.73 7.14 1.02
N SER A 27 13.58 7.78 1.22
CA SER A 27 13.24 9.06 0.59
C SER A 27 14.21 10.20 0.89
N CYS A 28 14.84 10.17 2.08
CA CYS A 28 15.86 11.13 2.48
C CYS A 28 17.10 11.12 1.57
N GLN A 29 17.39 9.99 0.93
CA GLN A 29 18.55 9.80 0.06
C GLN A 29 18.25 10.11 -1.41
N TRP A 30 16.98 10.39 -1.75
CA TRP A 30 16.57 10.60 -3.14
C TRP A 30 17.04 11.95 -3.67
N GLY A 31 17.59 11.91 -4.89
CA GLY A 31 17.78 13.10 -5.72
C GLY A 31 16.45 13.64 -6.27
N ARG A 32 16.48 14.81 -6.93
CA ARG A 32 15.26 15.53 -7.36
C ARG A 32 14.32 14.69 -8.22
N ALA A 33 14.84 13.99 -9.24
CA ALA A 33 14.03 13.16 -10.14
C ALA A 33 13.44 11.94 -9.42
N GLU A 34 14.18 11.35 -8.48
CA GLU A 34 13.71 10.23 -7.67
C GLU A 34 12.62 10.67 -6.70
N ARG A 35 12.69 11.88 -6.14
CA ARG A 35 11.62 12.43 -5.30
C ARG A 35 10.30 12.59 -6.05
N VAL A 36 10.33 13.09 -7.29
CA VAL A 36 9.11 13.25 -8.09
C VAL A 36 8.47 11.90 -8.39
N ARG A 37 9.27 10.94 -8.91
CA ARG A 37 8.75 9.59 -9.20
C ARG A 37 8.31 8.86 -7.95
N GLY A 38 9.12 8.92 -6.89
CA GLY A 38 8.86 8.26 -5.63
C GLY A 38 7.64 8.83 -4.90
N ALA A 39 7.36 10.12 -5.00
CA ALA A 39 6.14 10.72 -4.47
C ALA A 39 4.89 10.15 -5.13
N ALA A 40 4.86 10.05 -6.47
CA ALA A 40 3.76 9.43 -7.20
C ALA A 40 3.58 7.94 -6.84
N THR A 41 4.67 7.20 -6.66
CA THR A 41 4.62 5.81 -6.19
C THR A 41 4.06 5.70 -4.78
N ILE A 42 4.49 6.56 -3.85
CA ILE A 42 4.00 6.58 -2.47
C ILE A 42 2.50 6.90 -2.43
N GLU A 43 2.05 7.89 -3.21
CA GLU A 43 0.64 8.25 -3.32
C GLU A 43 -0.19 7.07 -3.82
N ASN A 44 0.26 6.41 -4.89
CA ASN A 44 -0.44 5.24 -5.44
C ASN A 44 -0.52 4.07 -4.44
N LEU A 45 0.57 3.77 -3.73
CA LEU A 45 0.58 2.70 -2.74
C LEU A 45 -0.27 3.04 -1.50
N THR A 46 -0.31 4.32 -1.12
CA THR A 46 -1.20 4.80 -0.05
C THR A 46 -2.66 4.64 -0.46
N GLN A 47 -3.01 4.97 -1.70
CA GLN A 47 -4.36 4.78 -2.21
C GLN A 47 -4.78 3.30 -2.22
N GLN A 48 -3.90 2.40 -2.67
CA GLN A 48 -4.15 0.96 -2.59
C GLN A 48 -4.34 0.48 -1.13
N LEU A 49 -3.59 1.05 -0.18
CA LEU A 49 -3.70 0.69 1.23
C LEU A 49 -5.07 1.08 1.80
N VAL A 50 -5.59 2.25 1.42
CA VAL A 50 -6.95 2.70 1.78
C VAL A 50 -7.99 1.73 1.21
N GLU A 51 -7.92 1.43 -0.09
CA GLU A 51 -8.85 0.52 -0.77
C GLU A 51 -8.88 -0.87 -0.13
N VAL A 52 -7.71 -1.45 0.16
CA VAL A 52 -7.63 -2.77 0.83
C VAL A 52 -8.20 -2.69 2.24
N THR A 53 -8.00 -1.59 2.96
CA THR A 53 -8.56 -1.40 4.30
C THR A 53 -10.08 -1.34 4.24
N GLU A 54 -10.66 -0.60 3.29
CA GLU A 54 -12.10 -0.54 3.06
C GLU A 54 -12.70 -1.92 2.69
N GLN A 55 -12.00 -2.69 1.85
CA GLN A 55 -12.41 -4.06 1.50
C GLN A 55 -12.42 -4.98 2.73
N ILE A 56 -11.42 -4.86 3.63
CA ILE A 56 -11.38 -5.63 4.88
C ILE A 56 -12.56 -5.27 5.79
N GLU A 57 -12.84 -3.98 5.97
CA GLU A 57 -13.96 -3.54 6.80
C GLU A 57 -15.31 -3.99 6.22
N THR A 58 -15.47 -3.93 4.90
CA THR A 58 -16.66 -4.44 4.20
C THR A 58 -16.80 -5.95 4.40
N ALA A 59 -15.72 -6.71 4.26
CA ALA A 59 -15.71 -8.17 4.44
C ALA A 59 -15.95 -8.60 5.90
N ARG A 60 -15.68 -7.72 6.88
CA ARG A 60 -15.99 -7.95 8.30
C ARG A 60 -17.43 -7.62 8.67
N ALA A 61 -18.04 -6.69 7.95
CA ALA A 61 -19.41 -6.26 8.18
C ALA A 61 -20.47 -7.14 7.47
N ALA A 62 -20.04 -7.95 6.49
CA ALA A 62 -20.87 -8.92 5.76
C ALA A 62 -21.00 -10.26 6.50
#